data_AF-M3FRJ3-F1
#
_entry.id   AF-M3FRJ3-F1
#
_cell.length_a   1.000
_cell.length_b   1.000
_cell.length_c   1.000
_cell.angle_alpha   90.00
_cell.angle_beta   90.00
_cell.angle_gamma   90.00
#
_symmetry.space_group_name_H-M   'P 1'
#
loop_
_entity.id
_entity.type
_entity.pdbx_description
1 polymer ?
#
loop_
_entity_poly.entity_id
_entity_poly.type
_entity_poly.pdbx_seq_one_letter_code
_entity_poly.pdbx_strand_id
1 'polypeptide(L)'
;MDLPEVVLLKKISGRIVLFSLFLLYTILFYHSAWLSDDSFITFRVVDNFLNGFGLRWNPWERVQVYTHPLWLFLLIPIQWIVQDISASAYILSYACGILFYPSIVSLF
;
A
#
# COMPACT_ATOMS: atom_id res chain seq x y z
N MET A 1 23.33 5.56 -52.30
CA MET A 1 21.90 5.50 -51.93
C MET A 1 21.88 5.40 -50.43
N ASP A 2 22.02 6.56 -49.79
CA ASP A 2 22.27 6.68 -48.36
C ASP A 2 20.96 6.42 -47.63
N LEU A 3 20.84 5.21 -47.08
CA LEU A 3 19.74 4.87 -46.19
C LEU A 3 19.87 5.80 -44.97
N PRO A 4 18.84 6.57 -44.61
CA PRO A 4 18.91 7.42 -43.44
C PRO A 4 19.10 6.50 -42.24
N GLU A 5 20.27 6.59 -41.62
CA GLU A 5 20.63 5.92 -40.39
C GLU A 5 19.50 6.11 -39.39
N VAL A 6 18.69 5.08 -39.18
CA VAL A 6 17.98 4.72 -37.95
C VAL A 6 17.99 5.84 -36.87
N VAL A 7 17.31 6.96 -37.13
CA VAL A 7 17.21 8.12 -36.20
C VAL A 7 16.26 7.81 -35.02
N LEU A 8 15.94 6.54 -34.80
CA LEU A 8 14.77 6.12 -34.03
C LEU A 8 15.07 5.65 -32.61
N LEU A 9 16.21 6.03 -32.03
CA LEU A 9 16.41 5.94 -30.58
C LEU A 9 16.25 7.33 -29.96
N LYS A 10 15.01 7.82 -29.96
CA LYS A 10 14.62 8.98 -29.17
C LYS A 10 14.88 8.62 -27.70
N LYS A 11 15.92 9.22 -27.10
CA LYS A 11 16.30 9.01 -25.70
C LYS A 11 15.09 9.34 -24.82
N ILE A 12 14.41 8.31 -24.33
CA ILE A 12 13.24 8.48 -23.46
C ILE A 12 13.73 9.14 -22.17
N SER A 13 13.10 10.24 -21.77
CA SER A 13 13.43 10.90 -20.51
C SER A 13 13.03 9.98 -19.35
N GLY A 14 13.93 9.76 -18.39
CA GLY A 14 13.64 8.95 -17.20
C GLY A 14 12.40 9.43 -16.43
N ARG A 15 12.08 10.73 -16.51
CA ARG A 15 10.84 11.28 -15.93
C ARG A 15 9.57 10.75 -16.59
N ILE A 16 9.60 10.50 -17.90
CA ILE A 16 8.46 9.95 -18.63
C ILE A 16 8.26 8.49 -18.24
N VAL A 17 9.34 7.71 -18.14
CA VAL A 17 9.27 6.32 -17.66
C VAL A 17 8.73 6.26 -16.23
N LEU A 18 9.24 7.14 -15.35
CA LEU A 18 8.77 7.28 -13.96
C LEU A 18 7.31 7.74 -13.85
N PHE A 19 6.79 8.49 -14.81
CA PHE A 19 5.38 8.85 -14.78
C PHE A 19 4.52 7.66 -15.26
N SER A 20 4.95 6.99 -16.32
CA SER A 20 4.24 5.84 -16.90
C SER A 20 4.14 4.66 -15.94
N LEU A 21 5.22 4.27 -15.24
CA LEU A 21 5.13 3.15 -14.30
C LEU A 21 4.32 3.52 -13.04
N PHE A 22 4.30 4.80 -12.63
CA PHE A 22 3.46 5.27 -11.52
C PHE A 22 1.97 5.18 -11.89
N LEU A 23 1.62 5.60 -13.11
CA LEU A 23 0.26 5.49 -13.62
C LEU A 23 -0.15 4.01 -13.75
N LEU A 24 0.73 3.17 -14.28
CA LEU A 24 0.50 1.72 -14.38
C LEU A 24 0.28 1.11 -12.99
N TYR A 25 1.13 1.41 -12.02
CA TYR A 25 0.97 0.94 -10.63
C TYR A 25 -0.39 1.35 -10.06
N THR A 26 -0.80 2.60 -10.26
CA THR A 26 -2.08 3.11 -9.76
C THR A 26 -3.28 2.37 -10.36
N ILE A 27 -3.26 2.12 -11.67
CA ILE A 27 -4.30 1.35 -12.37
C ILE A 27 -4.36 -0.08 -11.84
N LEU A 28 -3.19 -0.74 -11.74
CA LEU A 28 -3.11 -2.13 -11.25
C LEU A 28 -3.55 -2.26 -9.79
N PHE A 29 -3.18 -1.29 -8.95
CA PHE A 29 -3.60 -1.22 -7.56
C PHE A 29 -5.13 -1.13 -7.45
N TYR A 30 -5.75 -0.21 -8.20
CA TYR A 30 -7.21 -0.04 -8.20
C TYR A 30 -7.94 -1.31 -8.65
N HIS A 31 -7.47 -1.97 -9.70
CA HIS A 31 -8.09 -3.21 -10.18
C HIS A 31 -7.85 -4.42 -9.28
N SER A 32 -6.76 -4.42 -8.50
CA SER A 32 -6.42 -5.49 -7.56
C SER A 32 -6.85 -5.18 -6.12
N ALA A 33 -7.62 -4.11 -5.90
CA ALA A 33 -8.03 -3.67 -4.58
C ALA A 33 -9.03 -4.67 -3.98
N TRP A 34 -8.53 -5.50 -3.08
CA TRP A 34 -9.31 -6.52 -2.37
C TRP A 34 -8.85 -6.58 -0.91
N LEU A 35 -9.75 -6.92 0.00
CA LEU A 35 -9.45 -7.13 1.42
C LEU A 35 -9.53 -8.62 1.73
N SER A 36 -8.47 -9.16 2.30
CA SER A 36 -8.43 -10.56 2.72
C SER A 36 -9.32 -10.80 3.95
N ASP A 37 -9.94 -11.97 4.06
CA ASP A 37 -10.71 -12.35 5.25
C ASP A 37 -9.87 -12.27 6.54
N ASP A 38 -8.60 -12.67 6.46
CA ASP A 38 -7.66 -12.58 7.59
C ASP A 38 -7.41 -11.13 8.05
N SER A 39 -7.59 -10.14 7.16
CA SER A 39 -7.37 -8.73 7.52
C SER A 39 -8.41 -8.22 8.52
N PHE A 40 -9.63 -8.79 8.51
CA PHE A 40 -10.67 -8.47 9.48
C PHE A 40 -10.29 -8.84 10.91
N ILE A 41 -9.36 -9.79 11.08
CA ILE A 41 -8.80 -10.11 12.38
C ILE A 41 -8.08 -8.88 12.97
N THR A 42 -7.21 -8.28 12.17
CA THR A 42 -6.48 -7.07 12.56
C THR A 42 -7.40 -5.86 12.69
N PHE A 43 -8.39 -5.72 11.82
CA PHE A 43 -9.34 -4.59 11.86
C PHE A 43 -10.11 -4.51 13.17
N ARG A 44 -10.62 -5.63 13.68
CA ARG A 44 -11.28 -5.66 14.99
C ARG A 44 -10.32 -5.32 16.12
N VAL A 45 -9.06 -5.78 16.06
CA VAL A 45 -8.07 -5.44 17.09
C VAL A 45 -7.76 -3.94 17.07
N VAL A 46 -7.65 -3.33 15.89
CA VAL A 46 -7.47 -1.88 15.73
C VAL A 46 -8.68 -1.14 16.29
N ASP A 47 -9.90 -1.56 15.95
CA ASP A 47 -11.13 -0.97 16.49
C ASP A 47 -11.20 -1.07 18.02
N ASN A 48 -10.91 -2.25 18.57
CA ASN A 48 -10.84 -2.46 20.02
C ASN A 48 -9.81 -1.54 20.68
N PHE A 49 -8.63 -1.38 20.07
CA PHE A 49 -7.59 -0.50 20.59
C PHE A 49 -8.05 0.96 20.60
N LEU A 50 -8.62 1.44 19.50
CA LEU A 50 -9.10 2.81 19.37
C LEU A 50 -10.28 3.13 20.31
N ASN A 51 -11.09 2.12 20.66
CA ASN A 51 -12.17 2.23 21.65
C ASN A 51 -11.70 1.98 23.11
N GLY A 52 -10.41 1.78 23.36
CA GLY A 52 -9.85 1.65 24.72
C GLY A 52 -9.86 0.24 25.31
N PHE A 53 -10.23 -0.79 24.54
CA PHE A 53 -10.19 -2.19 24.99
C PHE A 53 -8.80 -2.84 24.88
N GLY A 54 -7.84 -2.13 24.30
CA GLY A 54 -6.46 -2.56 24.11
C GLY A 54 -6.27 -3.47 22.88
N LEU A 55 -5.03 -3.96 22.69
CA LEU A 55 -4.64 -4.79 21.55
C LEU A 55 -5.10 -6.26 21.72
N ARG A 56 -6.41 -6.48 21.78
CA ARG A 56 -7.04 -7.79 22.02
C ARG A 56 -8.15 -8.06 21.02
N TRP A 57 -8.41 -9.33 20.74
CA TRP A 57 -9.56 -9.74 19.92
C TRP A 57 -10.88 -9.66 20.67
N ASN A 58 -10.89 -10.23 21.89
CA ASN A 58 -12.00 -10.21 22.83
C ASN A 58 -11.58 -9.36 24.04
N PRO A 59 -12.28 -8.27 24.38
CA PRO A 59 -11.88 -7.38 25.48
C PRO A 59 -11.68 -8.09 26.83
N TRP A 60 -12.49 -9.13 27.09
CA TRP A 60 -12.51 -9.91 28.32
C TRP A 60 -11.42 -11.00 28.39
N GLU A 61 -10.77 -11.32 27.25
CA GLU A 61 -9.75 -12.36 27.17
C GLU A 61 -8.41 -11.76 26.77
N ARG A 62 -7.32 -12.25 27.37
CA ARG A 62 -5.97 -11.77 27.04
C ARG A 62 -5.38 -12.54 25.86
N VAL A 63 -6.01 -12.41 24.69
CA VAL A 63 -5.59 -13.11 23.46
C VAL A 63 -5.16 -12.10 22.38
N GLN A 64 -3.93 -12.27 21.91
CA GLN A 64 -3.35 -11.53 20.79
C GLN A 64 -3.39 -12.42 19.55
N VAL A 65 -4.05 -11.94 18.50
CA VAL A 65 -4.33 -12.72 17.28
C VAL A 65 -3.70 -12.12 16.02
N TYR A 66 -3.18 -10.89 16.10
CA TYR A 66 -2.52 -10.24 14.97
C TYR A 66 -1.14 -10.85 14.73
N THR A 67 -0.83 -11.18 13.48
CA THR A 67 0.43 -11.83 13.08
C THR A 67 1.45 -10.88 12.48
N HIS A 68 1.08 -9.61 12.31
CA HIS A 68 1.82 -8.60 11.54
C HIS A 68 1.84 -7.27 12.32
N PRO A 69 2.63 -7.19 13.43
CA PRO A 69 2.57 -6.08 14.38
C PRO A 69 2.93 -4.72 13.76
N LEU A 70 3.92 -4.68 12.86
CA LEU A 70 4.29 -3.44 12.17
C LEU A 70 3.10 -2.85 11.40
N TRP A 71 2.40 -3.69 10.63
CA TRP A 71 1.22 -3.29 9.88
C TRP A 71 0.11 -2.78 10.79
N LEU A 72 -0.18 -3.49 11.88
CA LEU A 72 -1.17 -3.06 12.88
C LEU A 72 -0.84 -1.67 13.42
N PHE A 73 0.42 -1.43 13.81
CA PHE A 73 0.81 -0.13 14.38
C PHE A 73 0.79 1.01 13.36
N LEU A 74 1.03 0.71 12.08
CA LEU A 74 0.87 1.69 11.00
C LEU A 74 -0.60 1.98 10.70
N LEU A 75 -1.48 0.97 10.83
CA LEU A 75 -2.90 1.10 10.52
C LEU A 75 -3.66 1.91 11.60
N ILE A 76 -3.31 1.77 12.88
CA ILE A 76 -3.94 2.48 14.00
C ILE A 76 -4.05 4.00 13.77
N PRO A 77 -2.95 4.75 13.53
CA PRO A 77 -3.04 6.20 13.36
C PRO A 77 -3.80 6.60 12.10
N ILE A 78 -3.74 5.81 11.03
CA ILE A 78 -4.49 6.07 9.79
C ILE A 78 -5.98 5.88 10.04
N GLN A 79 -6.37 4.79 10.69
CA GLN A 79 -7.77 4.52 11.03
C GLN A 79 -8.34 5.56 11.99
N TRP A 80 -7.54 6.05 12.94
CA TRP A 80 -7.97 7.11 13.85
C TRP A 80 -8.36 8.41 13.11
N ILE A 81 -7.69 8.71 11.99
CA ILE A 81 -7.94 9.90 11.18
C ILE A 81 -9.06 9.66 10.15
N VAL A 82 -8.99 8.56 9.41
CA VAL A 82 -9.87 8.29 8.25
C VAL A 82 -11.23 7.75 8.68
N GLN A 83 -11.29 7.01 9.80
CA GLN A 83 -12.52 6.41 10.37
C GLN A 83 -13.27 5.45 9.43
N ASP A 84 -12.63 5.01 8.35
CA ASP A 84 -13.08 3.93 7.47
C ASP A 84 -11.94 2.92 7.35
N ILE A 85 -12.16 1.70 7.85
CA ILE A 85 -11.10 0.70 7.98
C ILE A 85 -10.65 0.15 6.62
N SER A 86 -11.57 0.06 5.67
CA SER A 86 -11.28 -0.37 4.31
C SER A 86 -10.42 0.69 3.61
N ALA A 87 -10.85 1.95 3.66
CA ALA A 87 -10.09 3.07 3.09
C ALA A 87 -8.71 3.21 3.75
N SER A 88 -8.63 3.06 5.07
CA SER A 88 -7.35 3.12 5.82
C SER A 88 -6.37 2.05 5.35
N ALA A 89 -6.84 0.80 5.19
CA ALA A 89 -6.01 -0.30 4.71
C ALA A 89 -5.53 -0.05 3.27
N TYR A 90 -6.40 0.45 2.38
CA TYR A 90 -6.02 0.78 1.01
C TYR A 90 -5.02 1.95 0.95
N ILE A 91 -5.25 3.03 1.71
CA ILE A 91 -4.33 4.18 1.77
C ILE A 91 -2.95 3.74 2.24
N LEU A 92 -2.87 2.94 3.32
CA LEU A 92 -1.61 2.43 3.84
C LEU A 92 -0.91 1.54 2.80
N SER A 93 -1.65 0.63 2.17
CA SER A 93 -1.11 -0.28 1.14
C SER A 93 -0.53 0.48 -0.05
N TYR A 94 -1.28 1.48 -0.53
CA TYR A 94 -0.88 2.32 -1.66
C TYR A 94 0.36 3.16 -1.33
N ALA A 95 0.41 3.76 -0.13
CA ALA A 95 1.56 4.53 0.34
C ALA A 95 2.83 3.65 0.44
N CYS A 96 2.72 2.45 1.01
CA CYS A 96 3.84 1.50 1.07
C CYS A 96 4.35 1.10 -0.33
N GLY A 97 3.45 0.91 -1.30
CA GLY A 97 3.85 0.58 -2.67
C GLY A 97 4.54 1.75 -3.39
N ILE A 98 4.07 2.98 -3.21
CA ILE A 98 4.75 4.17 -3.73
C ILE A 98 6.14 4.33 -3.13
N LEU A 99 6.32 4.07 -1.84
CA LEU A 99 7.64 4.16 -1.20
C LEU A 99 8.67 3.18 -1.80
N PHE A 100 8.22 2.05 -2.35
CA PHE A 100 9.09 1.06 -3.00
C PHE A 100 9.44 1.41 -4.45
N TYR A 101 8.70 2.35 -5.05
CA TYR A 101 8.82 2.74 -6.45
C TYR A 101 10.19 3.33 -6.86
N PRO A 102 10.84 4.21 -6.07
CA PRO A 102 12.15 4.78 -6.43
C PRO A 102 13.28 3.74 -6.46
N SER A 103 13.19 2.72 -5.61
CA SER A 103 14.20 1.66 -5.45
C SER A 103 14.38 0.82 -6.72
N ILE A 104 13.29 0.62 -7.47
CA ILE A 104 13.27 -0.15 -8.71
C ILE A 104 13.97 0.61 -9.83
N VAL A 105 13.86 1.94 -9.84
CA VAL A 105 14.40 2.76 -10.94
C VAL A 105 15.88 3.06 -10.76
N SER A 106 16.39 3.09 -9.53
CA SER A 106 17.84 3.21 -9.26
C SER A 106 18.66 1.97 -9.67
N LEU A 107 18.02 0.87 -10.08
CA LEU A 107 18.65 -0.36 -10.55
C LEU A 107 18.81 -0.44 -12.08
N PHE A 108 18.31 0.55 -12.82
CA PHE A 108 18.40 0.66 -14.28
C PHE A 108 19.19 1.90 -14.70
#